data_AF-A0A3B9JG97-F1
#
_entry.id   AF-A0A3B9JG97-F1
#
_cell.length_a   1.000
_cell.length_b   1.000
_cell.length_c   1.000
_cell.angle_alpha   90.00
_cell.angle_beta   90.00
_cell.angle_gamma   90.00
#
_symmetry.space_group_name_H-M   'P 1'
#
loop_
_entity.id
_entity.type
_entity.pdbx_description
1 polymer ?
#
loop_
_entity_poly.entity_id
_entity_poly.type
_entity_poly.pdbx_seq_one_letter_code
_entity_poly.pdbx_strand_id
1 'polypeptide(L)'
;MKELSLHVMDIVENSIKGQATLIKLSIKEDIQKNQLKIRIVDNGKGMPRNVLAKVKNPFVTSRTTRPVGLGISLFEAAANQCEGSLDIYSKEGLGTAVVAKFRYDHIDRAPLGDMPRTITSVVLGLGDADLVYEHALGDKKFTMDTREIRLMIGDKVPLDNIQVVSWIKNYVEDELKELCS
;
A
#
# COMPACT_ATOMS: atom_id res chain seq x y z
N MET A 1 18.33 4.31 -5.46
CA MET A 1 17.04 4.73 -6.07
C MET A 1 15.95 4.45 -5.04
N LYS A 2 15.01 5.37 -4.78
CA LYS A 2 13.92 5.09 -3.83
C LYS A 2 12.90 4.16 -4.50
N GLU A 3 12.53 3.08 -3.84
CA GLU A 3 11.56 2.09 -4.34
C GLU A 3 10.11 2.58 -4.16
N LEU A 4 9.18 2.11 -5.00
CA LEU A 4 7.75 2.44 -4.86
C LEU A 4 7.13 1.85 -3.58
N SER A 5 7.66 0.74 -3.08
CA SER A 5 7.33 0.11 -1.80
C SER A 5 7.39 1.09 -0.62
N LEU A 6 8.31 2.05 -0.64
CA LEU A 6 8.43 3.07 0.41
C LEU A 6 7.22 4.02 0.42
N HIS A 7 6.70 4.38 -0.75
CA HIS A 7 5.48 5.15 -0.85
C HIS A 7 4.26 4.34 -0.40
N VAL A 8 4.21 3.05 -0.76
CA VAL A 8 3.17 2.14 -0.26
C VAL A 8 3.15 2.12 1.27
N MET A 9 4.32 1.94 1.90
CA MET A 9 4.45 1.95 3.36
C MET A 9 3.93 3.25 3.97
N ASP A 10 4.34 4.41 3.44
CA ASP A 10 3.90 5.71 3.95
C ASP A 10 2.37 5.89 3.91
N ILE A 11 1.71 5.39 2.87
CA ILE A 11 0.23 5.46 2.74
C ILE A 11 -0.47 4.46 3.67
N VAL A 12 0.05 3.24 3.78
CA VAL A 12 -0.49 2.24 4.71
C VAL A 12 -0.35 2.71 6.16
N GLU A 13 0.79 3.31 6.53
CA GLU A 13 0.95 3.93 7.85
C GLU A 13 -0.08 5.04 8.12
N ASN A 14 -0.39 5.86 7.10
CA ASN A 14 -1.43 6.89 7.23
C ASN A 14 -2.81 6.27 7.44
N SER A 15 -3.06 5.11 6.83
CA SER A 15 -4.31 4.35 7.01
C SER A 15 -4.43 3.84 8.46
N ILE A 16 -3.35 3.26 9.00
CA ILE A 16 -3.27 2.79 10.40
C ILE A 16 -3.48 3.96 11.38
N LYS A 17 -2.77 5.09 11.17
CA LYS A 17 -2.96 6.33 11.95
C LYS A 17 -4.37 6.92 11.79
N GLY A 18 -5.02 6.63 10.66
CA GLY A 18 -6.41 6.93 10.37
C GLY A 18 -7.42 6.03 11.09
N GLN A 19 -6.95 5.11 11.96
CA GLN A 19 -7.77 4.13 12.68
C GLN A 19 -8.55 3.23 11.73
N ALA A 20 -7.96 2.88 10.59
CA ALA A 20 -8.52 1.88 9.70
C ALA A 20 -8.51 0.50 10.38
N THR A 21 -9.62 -0.23 10.26
CA THR A 21 -9.71 -1.63 10.70
C THR A 21 -9.45 -2.59 9.56
N LEU A 22 -9.61 -2.15 8.31
CA LEU A 22 -9.31 -2.92 7.12
C LEU A 22 -8.60 -2.05 6.08
N ILE A 23 -7.46 -2.52 5.61
CA ILE A 23 -6.66 -1.90 4.57
C ILE A 23 -6.57 -2.88 3.40
N LYS A 24 -6.81 -2.39 2.18
CA LYS A 24 -6.70 -3.15 0.94
C LYS A 24 -5.60 -2.54 0.08
N LEU A 25 -4.52 -3.28 -0.12
CA LEU A 25 -3.43 -2.94 -1.03
C LEU A 25 -3.56 -3.81 -2.28
N SER A 26 -3.70 -3.18 -3.44
CA SER A 26 -3.74 -3.86 -4.74
C SER A 26 -2.64 -3.32 -5.65
N ILE A 27 -1.85 -4.21 -6.22
CA ILE A 27 -0.85 -3.91 -7.24
C ILE A 27 -1.27 -4.61 -8.53
N LYS A 28 -1.37 -3.87 -9.62
CA LYS A 28 -1.71 -4.41 -10.93
C LYS A 28 -0.68 -3.97 -11.96
N GLU A 29 0.02 -4.96 -12.50
CA GLU A 29 0.97 -4.84 -13.60
C GLU A 29 0.28 -5.31 -14.89
N ASP A 30 -0.15 -4.34 -15.71
CA ASP A 30 -0.79 -4.58 -17.00
C ASP A 30 0.20 -4.23 -18.12
N ILE A 31 1.02 -5.22 -18.50
CA ILE A 31 2.07 -5.06 -19.53
C ILE A 31 1.44 -4.65 -20.87
N GLN A 32 0.29 -5.21 -21.23
CA GLN A 32 -0.41 -4.92 -22.48
C GLN A 32 -0.90 -3.47 -22.55
N LYS A 33 -1.35 -2.91 -21.43
CA LYS A 33 -1.71 -1.49 -21.32
C LYS A 33 -0.53 -0.59 -20.93
N ASN A 34 0.69 -1.14 -20.85
CA ASN A 34 1.89 -0.46 -20.37
C ASN A 34 1.63 0.34 -19.07
N GLN A 35 0.95 -0.29 -18.10
CA GLN A 35 0.50 0.39 -16.88
C GLN A 35 0.83 -0.41 -15.62
N LEU A 36 1.51 0.24 -14.66
CA LEU A 36 1.53 -0.16 -13.25
C LEU A 36 0.48 0.64 -12.49
N LYS A 37 -0.34 -0.03 -11.69
CA LYS A 37 -1.35 0.60 -10.82
C LYS A 37 -1.17 0.11 -9.39
N ILE A 38 -1.01 1.04 -8.46
CA ILE A 38 -0.97 0.78 -7.03
C ILE A 38 -2.19 1.44 -6.41
N ARG A 39 -3.01 0.66 -5.70
CA ARG A 39 -4.24 1.12 -5.08
C ARG A 39 -4.26 0.74 -3.62
N ILE A 40 -4.44 1.71 -2.74
CA ILE A 40 -4.56 1.51 -1.30
C ILE A 40 -5.90 2.07 -0.87
N VAL A 41 -6.71 1.25 -0.22
CA VAL A 41 -8.02 1.65 0.30
C VAL A 41 -8.15 1.26 1.75
N ASP A 42 -8.57 2.20 2.57
CA ASP A 42 -8.84 1.99 3.98
C ASP A 42 -10.27 2.40 4.33
N ASN A 43 -10.78 1.85 5.42
CA ASN A 43 -12.07 2.20 6.02
C ASN A 43 -11.91 3.06 7.28
N GLY A 44 -10.79 3.79 7.40
CA GLY A 44 -10.53 4.64 8.57
C GLY A 44 -11.40 5.88 8.61
N LYS A 45 -10.99 6.86 9.43
CA LYS A 45 -11.73 8.11 9.64
C LYS A 45 -11.89 8.99 8.39
N GLY A 46 -11.13 8.72 7.32
CA GLY A 46 -11.11 9.56 6.12
C GLY A 46 -10.62 10.99 6.38
N MET A 47 -10.86 11.87 5.42
CA MET A 47 -10.48 13.28 5.48
C MET A 47 -11.68 14.19 5.16
N PRO A 48 -11.88 15.28 5.91
CA PRO A 48 -12.82 16.32 5.52
C PRO A 48 -12.32 17.07 4.27
N ARG A 49 -13.24 17.68 3.52
CA ARG A 49 -12.97 18.29 2.21
C ARG A 49 -11.85 19.34 2.24
N ASN A 50 -11.77 20.12 3.33
CA ASN A 50 -10.73 21.14 3.54
C ASN A 50 -9.33 20.54 3.72
N VAL A 51 -9.22 19.34 4.32
CA VAL A 51 -7.95 18.61 4.49
C VAL A 51 -7.59 17.91 3.18
N LEU A 52 -8.55 17.25 2.52
CA LEU A 52 -8.32 16.57 1.24
C LEU A 52 -7.79 17.53 0.17
N ALA A 53 -8.32 18.77 0.12
CA ALA A 53 -7.84 19.80 -0.81
C ALA A 53 -6.37 20.20 -0.60
N LYS A 54 -5.81 19.92 0.58
CA LYS A 54 -4.45 20.32 0.97
C LYS A 54 -3.49 19.13 1.11
N VAL A 55 -3.98 17.88 1.10
CA VAL A 55 -3.16 16.69 1.41
C VAL A 55 -2.03 16.43 0.40
N LYS A 56 -2.17 16.97 -0.82
CA LYS A 56 -1.13 16.93 -1.85
C LYS A 56 -0.06 18.01 -1.68
N ASN A 57 -0.31 19.00 -0.83
CA ASN A 57 0.65 20.07 -0.59
C ASN A 57 1.77 19.55 0.33
N PRO A 58 3.05 19.56 -0.11
CA PRO A 58 4.17 19.03 0.67
C PRO A 58 4.33 19.73 2.04
N PHE A 59 3.90 20.98 2.17
CA PHE A 59 4.02 21.75 3.41
C PHE A 59 2.87 21.50 4.41
N VAL A 60 1.92 20.63 4.07
CA VAL A 60 0.76 20.32 4.92
C VAL A 60 0.90 18.89 5.44
N THR A 61 1.03 18.74 6.76
CA THR A 61 1.11 17.42 7.42
C THR A 61 0.44 17.47 8.79
N SER A 62 -0.16 16.35 9.18
CA SER A 62 -0.61 16.13 10.57
C SER A 62 0.45 15.42 11.42
N ARG A 63 1.62 15.08 10.84
CA ARG A 63 2.74 14.46 11.57
C ARG A 63 3.52 15.54 12.33
N THR A 64 3.71 15.36 13.64
CA THR A 64 4.52 16.27 14.48
C THR A 64 6.02 15.98 14.43
N THR A 65 6.40 14.78 13.97
CA THR A 65 7.79 14.27 14.00
C THR A 65 8.62 14.66 12.78
N ARG A 66 7.98 15.02 11.65
CA ARG A 66 8.64 15.59 10.46
C ARG A 66 7.91 16.87 10.07
N PRO A 67 8.62 18.00 9.85
CA PRO A 67 8.00 19.28 9.54
C PRO A 67 7.34 19.35 8.15
N VAL A 68 7.43 18.28 7.34
CA VAL A 68 6.99 18.27 5.93
C VAL A 68 6.21 16.98 5.63
N GLY A 69 5.06 17.10 4.97
CA GLY A 69 4.12 16.03 4.59
C GLY A 69 4.47 15.35 3.27
N LEU A 70 5.73 14.93 3.12
CA LEU A 70 6.27 14.57 1.81
C LEU A 70 5.72 13.28 1.20
N GLY A 71 5.10 12.38 1.98
CA GLY A 71 4.76 11.03 1.51
C GLY A 71 3.87 11.01 0.26
N ILE A 72 2.71 11.67 0.33
CA ILE A 72 1.75 11.75 -0.77
C ILE A 72 2.28 12.62 -1.92
N SER A 73 2.86 13.77 -1.61
CA SER A 73 3.35 14.70 -2.64
C SER A 73 4.52 14.12 -3.44
N LEU A 74 5.44 13.38 -2.79
CA LEU A 74 6.52 12.69 -3.49
C LEU A 74 6.01 11.53 -4.32
N PHE A 75 5.00 10.81 -3.84
CA PHE A 75 4.40 9.72 -4.62
C PHE A 75 3.68 10.25 -5.86
N GLU A 76 2.98 11.39 -5.74
CA GLU A 76 2.36 12.08 -6.86
C GLU A 76 3.40 12.58 -7.87
N ALA A 77 4.49 13.19 -7.39
CA ALA A 77 5.58 13.64 -8.25
C ALA A 77 6.22 12.46 -9.02
N ALA A 78 6.48 11.34 -8.34
CA ALA A 78 7.00 10.13 -8.97
C ALA A 78 6.04 9.57 -10.04
N ALA A 79 4.74 9.55 -9.76
CA ALA A 79 3.73 9.11 -10.72
C ALA A 79 3.69 10.03 -11.94
N ASN A 80 3.61 11.34 -11.73
CA ASN A 80 3.53 12.33 -12.81
C ASN A 80 4.80 12.34 -13.67
N GLN A 81 5.99 12.17 -13.08
CA GLN A 81 7.26 12.06 -13.81
C GLN A 81 7.29 10.83 -14.75
N CYS A 82 6.52 9.79 -14.44
CA CYS A 82 6.46 8.56 -15.22
C CYS A 82 5.19 8.48 -16.07
N GLU A 83 4.71 9.61 -16.60
CA GLU A 83 3.50 9.74 -17.42
C GLU A 83 2.25 9.13 -16.75
N GLY A 84 2.22 9.23 -15.43
CA GLY A 84 1.22 8.63 -14.56
C GLY A 84 0.30 9.66 -13.89
N SER A 85 -0.31 9.24 -12.80
CA SER A 85 -1.18 10.09 -11.97
C SER A 85 -1.29 9.55 -10.55
N LEU A 86 -1.62 10.43 -9.60
CA LEU A 86 -2.04 10.04 -8.25
C LEU A 86 -3.39 10.67 -7.91
N ASP A 87 -4.39 9.83 -7.71
CA ASP A 87 -5.75 10.21 -7.35
C ASP A 87 -6.02 9.87 -5.88
N ILE A 88 -6.69 10.76 -5.15
CA ILE A 88 -7.10 10.53 -3.75
C ILE A 88 -8.58 10.81 -3.61
N TYR A 89 -9.30 9.83 -3.09
CA TYR A 89 -10.72 9.91 -2.78
C TYR A 89 -10.86 9.68 -1.29
N SER A 90 -11.44 10.62 -0.57
CA SER A 90 -11.63 10.48 0.88
C SER A 90 -12.88 11.21 1.31
N LYS A 91 -13.59 10.63 2.27
CA LYS A 91 -14.72 11.27 2.93
C LYS A 91 -14.66 10.96 4.42
N GLU A 92 -14.84 12.01 5.22
CA GLU A 92 -14.87 11.90 6.68
C GLU A 92 -15.87 10.83 7.13
N GLY A 93 -15.41 9.92 7.98
CA GLY A 93 -16.13 8.76 8.48
C GLY A 93 -16.26 7.56 7.52
N LEU A 94 -15.79 7.66 6.27
CA LEU A 94 -15.93 6.58 5.27
C LEU A 94 -14.60 5.96 4.80
N GLY A 95 -13.46 6.55 5.16
CA GLY A 95 -12.14 6.09 4.75
C GLY A 95 -11.52 6.84 3.58
N THR A 96 -10.42 6.29 3.07
CA THR A 96 -9.62 6.89 1.98
C THR A 96 -9.25 5.85 0.93
N ALA A 97 -9.16 6.27 -0.31
CA ALA A 97 -8.60 5.52 -1.43
C ALA A 97 -7.54 6.35 -2.12
N VAL A 98 -6.32 5.83 -2.20
CA VAL A 98 -5.20 6.39 -2.96
C VAL A 98 -4.93 5.48 -4.16
N VAL A 99 -4.87 6.06 -5.36
CA VAL A 99 -4.62 5.33 -6.60
C VAL A 99 -3.49 6.01 -7.35
N ALA A 100 -2.34 5.35 -7.39
CA ALA A 100 -1.20 5.78 -8.20
C ALA A 100 -1.12 4.92 -9.47
N LYS A 101 -0.88 5.57 -10.61
CA LYS A 101 -0.68 4.95 -11.92
C LYS A 101 0.66 5.41 -12.47
N PHE A 102 1.36 4.53 -13.15
CA PHE A 102 2.64 4.79 -13.81
C PHE A 102 2.61 4.12 -15.18
N ARG A 103 3.29 4.70 -16.17
CA ARG A 103 3.66 3.96 -17.38
C ARG A 103 4.67 2.86 -17.01
N TYR A 104 4.38 1.62 -17.39
CA TYR A 104 5.07 0.43 -16.88
C TYR A 104 6.55 0.36 -17.31
N ASP A 105 6.86 0.70 -18.55
CA ASP A 105 8.21 0.67 -19.13
C ASP A 105 8.96 2.01 -19.05
N HIS A 106 8.44 3.00 -18.30
CA HIS A 106 9.08 4.32 -18.22
C HIS A 106 10.46 4.22 -17.58
N ILE A 107 11.47 4.84 -18.21
CA ILE A 107 12.89 4.73 -17.80
C ILE A 107 13.15 5.25 -16.38
N ASP A 108 12.45 6.32 -15.99
CA ASP A 108 12.58 6.91 -14.65
C ASP A 108 11.68 6.23 -13.60
N ARG A 109 10.88 5.22 -13.99
CA ARG A 109 10.01 4.54 -13.04
C ARG A 109 10.86 3.74 -12.07
N ALA A 110 10.79 4.11 -10.80
CA ALA A 110 11.39 3.34 -9.73
C ALA A 110 10.88 1.87 -9.73
N PRO A 111 11.74 0.91 -9.35
CA PRO A 111 11.30 -0.46 -9.16
C PRO A 111 10.23 -0.52 -8.07
N LEU A 112 9.37 -1.54 -8.14
CA LEU A 112 8.35 -1.76 -7.12
C LEU A 112 9.00 -1.96 -5.74
N GLY A 113 10.13 -2.64 -5.69
CA GLY A 113 10.89 -2.90 -4.47
C GLY A 113 10.58 -4.27 -3.85
N ASP A 114 11.09 -4.50 -2.64
CA ASP A 114 10.89 -5.76 -1.91
C ASP A 114 9.49 -5.80 -1.27
N MET A 115 8.51 -6.30 -2.03
CA MET A 115 7.13 -6.44 -1.55
C MET A 115 6.99 -7.43 -0.38
N PRO A 116 7.63 -8.62 -0.36
CA PRO A 116 7.57 -9.51 0.81
C PRO A 116 8.00 -8.82 2.12
N ARG A 117 9.10 -8.04 2.11
CA ARG A 117 9.53 -7.26 3.28
C ARG A 117 8.59 -6.11 3.61
N THR A 118 8.03 -5.46 2.59
CA THR A 118 7.06 -4.38 2.77
C THR A 118 5.79 -4.89 3.43
N ILE A 119 5.24 -6.01 2.94
CA ILE A 119 4.03 -6.62 3.51
C ILE A 119 4.28 -7.08 4.94
N THR A 120 5.40 -7.73 5.23
CA THR A 120 5.71 -8.12 6.61
C THR A 120 5.90 -6.94 7.55
N SER A 121 6.51 -5.86 7.07
CA SER A 121 6.62 -4.60 7.83
C SER A 121 5.25 -3.97 8.10
N VAL A 122 4.32 -4.04 7.13
CA VAL A 122 2.94 -3.62 7.35
C VAL A 122 2.28 -4.50 8.41
N VAL A 123 2.40 -5.83 8.30
CA VAL A 123 1.78 -6.78 9.24
C VAL A 123 2.24 -6.53 10.68
N LEU A 124 3.54 -6.29 10.89
CA LEU A 124 4.09 -5.92 12.20
C LEU A 124 3.50 -4.61 12.77
N GLY A 125 3.03 -3.70 11.91
CA GLY A 125 2.45 -2.43 12.29
C GLY A 125 0.92 -2.39 12.34
N LEU A 126 0.22 -3.47 11.95
CA LEU A 126 -1.24 -3.48 11.86
C LEU A 126 -1.95 -3.36 13.22
N GLY A 127 -1.35 -3.91 14.28
CA GLY A 127 -2.05 -4.12 15.55
C GLY A 127 -3.30 -4.99 15.34
N ASP A 128 -4.47 -4.43 15.67
CA ASP A 128 -5.76 -5.11 15.52
C ASP A 128 -6.38 -4.97 14.12
N ALA A 129 -5.79 -4.17 13.24
CA ALA A 129 -6.28 -4.01 11.87
C ALA A 129 -5.97 -5.25 11.01
N ASP A 130 -6.64 -5.32 9.86
CA ASP A 130 -6.43 -6.35 8.85
C ASP A 130 -5.95 -5.76 7.52
N LEU A 131 -5.20 -6.58 6.78
CA LEU A 131 -4.69 -6.28 5.44
C LEU A 131 -5.19 -7.32 4.44
N VAL A 132 -5.73 -6.83 3.33
CA VAL A 132 -5.89 -7.62 2.10
C VAL A 132 -4.87 -7.12 1.11
N TYR A 133 -3.92 -7.97 0.74
CA TYR A 133 -2.95 -7.71 -0.30
C TYR A 133 -3.30 -8.50 -1.56
N GLU A 134 -3.39 -7.81 -2.69
CA GLU A 134 -3.62 -8.40 -4.00
C GLU A 134 -2.50 -7.95 -4.94
N HIS A 135 -1.92 -8.88 -5.69
CA HIS A 135 -1.00 -8.58 -6.77
C HIS A 135 -1.46 -9.30 -8.04
N ALA A 136 -1.56 -8.57 -9.15
CA ALA A 136 -1.91 -9.10 -10.46
C ALA A 136 -0.85 -8.75 -11.50
N LEU A 137 -0.49 -9.73 -12.34
CA LEU A 137 0.38 -9.57 -13.51
C LEU A 137 -0.33 -10.20 -14.71
N GLY A 138 -0.81 -9.34 -15.62
CA GLY A 138 -1.69 -9.80 -16.70
C GLY A 138 -2.97 -10.46 -16.16
N ASP A 139 -3.17 -11.74 -16.50
CA ASP A 139 -4.32 -12.55 -16.07
C ASP A 139 -4.06 -13.34 -14.77
N LYS A 140 -2.80 -13.43 -14.32
CA LYS A 140 -2.45 -14.07 -13.05
C LYS A 140 -2.70 -13.11 -11.89
N LYS A 141 -3.18 -13.65 -10.78
CA LYS A 141 -3.43 -12.89 -9.54
C LYS A 141 -3.23 -13.78 -8.33
N PHE A 142 -2.58 -13.27 -7.29
CA PHE A 142 -2.65 -13.85 -5.95
C PHE A 142 -3.28 -12.87 -4.96
N THR A 143 -3.79 -13.40 -3.85
CA THR A 143 -4.36 -12.62 -2.76
C THR A 143 -3.95 -13.20 -1.42
N MET A 144 -3.57 -12.34 -0.50
CA MET A 144 -3.32 -12.66 0.90
C MET A 144 -4.26 -11.83 1.77
N ASP A 145 -5.05 -12.49 2.61
CA ASP A 145 -5.97 -11.85 3.56
C ASP A 145 -5.58 -12.22 4.99
N THR A 146 -5.22 -11.23 5.80
CA THR A 146 -4.81 -11.50 7.20
C THR A 146 -5.92 -12.10 8.03
N ARG A 147 -7.19 -11.88 7.67
CA ARG A 147 -8.33 -12.47 8.38
C ARG A 147 -8.38 -13.98 8.19
N GLU A 148 -8.06 -14.45 6.98
CA GLU A 148 -7.95 -15.88 6.69
C GLU A 148 -6.75 -16.48 7.43
N ILE A 149 -5.62 -15.77 7.48
CA ILE A 149 -4.44 -16.22 8.23
C ILE A 149 -4.76 -16.34 9.72
N ARG A 150 -5.45 -15.36 10.32
CA ARG A 150 -5.91 -15.42 11.73
C ARG A 150 -6.77 -16.65 12.00
N LEU A 151 -7.68 -17.00 11.09
CA LEU A 151 -8.51 -18.20 11.20
C LEU A 151 -7.67 -19.49 11.16
N MET A 152 -6.59 -19.53 10.35
CA MET A 152 -5.71 -20.70 10.24
C MET A 152 -4.83 -20.90 11.47
N ILE A 153 -4.24 -19.83 12.01
CA ILE A 153 -3.33 -19.90 13.16
C ILE A 153 -4.06 -19.90 14.52
N GLY A 154 -5.33 -19.51 14.51
CA GLY A 154 -6.20 -19.39 15.68
C GLY A 154 -6.05 -18.04 16.41
N ASP A 155 -7.15 -17.57 17.01
CA ASP A 155 -7.30 -16.22 17.57
C ASP A 155 -6.31 -15.87 18.70
N LYS A 156 -5.62 -16.87 19.27
CA LYS A 156 -4.65 -16.67 20.36
C LYS A 156 -3.24 -16.36 19.88
N VAL A 157 -2.96 -16.51 18.57
CA VAL A 157 -1.64 -16.24 18.00
C VAL A 157 -1.66 -14.88 17.30
N PRO A 158 -0.93 -13.88 17.81
CA PRO A 158 -0.81 -12.57 17.15
C PRO A 158 -0.15 -12.68 15.78
N LEU A 159 -0.58 -11.83 14.83
CA LEU A 159 0.03 -11.77 13.50
C LEU A 159 1.46 -11.24 13.51
N ASP A 160 1.83 -10.43 14.52
CA ASP A 160 3.18 -9.89 14.70
C ASP A 160 4.14 -10.90 15.36
N ASN A 161 3.69 -12.13 15.65
CA ASN A 161 4.55 -13.21 16.08
C ASN A 161 5.63 -13.50 15.03
N ILE A 162 6.88 -13.60 15.46
CA ILE A 162 8.03 -13.73 14.54
C ILE A 162 7.95 -14.95 13.62
N GLN A 163 7.36 -16.06 14.06
CA GLN A 163 7.18 -17.27 13.25
C GLN A 163 6.10 -17.05 12.18
N VAL A 164 5.00 -16.39 12.55
CA VAL A 164 3.91 -16.04 11.63
C VAL A 164 4.42 -15.05 10.59
N VAL A 165 5.14 -14.00 10.99
CA VAL A 165 5.73 -13.02 10.07
C VAL A 165 6.73 -13.67 9.12
N SER A 166 7.58 -14.57 9.62
CA SER A 166 8.52 -15.32 8.78
C SER A 166 7.80 -16.19 7.75
N TRP A 167 6.74 -16.88 8.18
CA TRP A 167 5.90 -17.68 7.29
C TRP A 167 5.21 -16.81 6.22
N ILE A 168 4.59 -15.68 6.61
CA ILE A 168 3.98 -14.71 5.69
C ILE A 168 5.00 -14.24 4.66
N LYS A 169 6.23 -13.91 5.09
CA LYS A 169 7.29 -13.47 4.18
C LYS A 169 7.54 -14.50 3.09
N ASN A 170 7.75 -15.75 3.48
CA ASN A 170 8.07 -16.82 2.54
C ASN A 170 6.89 -17.12 1.62
N TYR A 171 5.67 -17.17 2.17
CA TYR A 171 4.44 -17.34 1.40
C TYR A 171 4.29 -16.26 0.32
N VAL A 172 4.40 -14.98 0.68
CA VAL A 172 4.30 -13.87 -0.29
C VAL A 172 5.44 -13.91 -1.31
N GLU A 173 6.64 -14.29 -0.89
CA GLU A 173 7.80 -14.42 -1.79
C GLU A 173 7.62 -15.52 -2.84
N ASP A 174 7.07 -16.68 -2.43
CA ASP A 174 6.83 -17.82 -3.32
C ASP A 174 5.67 -17.53 -4.29
N GLU A 175 4.56 -16.97 -3.80
CA GLU A 175 3.41 -16.57 -4.64
C GLU A 175 3.81 -15.50 -5.68
N LEU A 176 4.68 -14.55 -5.32
CA LEU A 176 5.19 -13.55 -6.27
C LEU A 176 6.11 -14.17 -7.33
N LYS A 177 6.91 -15.18 -6.98
CA LYS A 177 7.75 -15.91 -7.94
C LYS A 177 6.89 -16.69 -8.93
N GLU A 178 5.82 -17.34 -8.46
CA GLU A 178 4.87 -18.08 -9.31
C GLU A 178 4.04 -17.15 -10.21
N LEU A 179 3.73 -15.95 -9.74
CA LEU A 179 3.07 -14.93 -10.55
C LEU A 179 3.94 -14.51 -11.76
N CYS A 180 5.27 -14.48 -11.57
CA CYS A 180 6.24 -14.06 -12.59
C CYS A 180 6.76 -15.21 -13.48
N SER A 181 6.46 -16.48 -13.17
CA SER A 181 6.87 -17.65 -13.95
C SER A 181 6.01 -17.89 -15.18
#